data_AF-A0A961GFJ5-F1
#
_entry.id   AF-A0A961GFJ5-F1
#
_cell.length_a   1.000
_cell.length_b   1.000
_cell.length_c   1.000
_cell.angle_alpha   90.00
_cell.angle_beta   90.00
_cell.angle_gamma   90.00
#
_symmetry.space_group_name_H-M   'P 1'
#
loop_
_entity.id
_entity.type
_entity.pdbx_description
1 polymer ?
#
loop_
_entity_poly.entity_id
_entity_poly.type
_entity_poly.pdbx_seq_one_letter_code
_entity_poly.pdbx_strand_id
1 'polypeptide(L)'
;MVTGATGYIGGRLVPRLLDLGYRVRVTHTDPSQVKRAWWSDRVDTVPMDVGDPDQVLAACAGAAAVFYLMHGMTSANFAERERRAAENMAAAVTRHGVRRVVYLSGIVPPGPPEQLSPHLQSRWQVERILTATPAEVVTLRAAVVLGSG
;
A
#
# COMPACT_ATOMS: atom_id res chain seq x y z
N MET A 1 -6.10 2.54 -7.22
CA MET A 1 -6.33 2.74 -5.78
C MET A 1 -5.00 3.05 -5.11
N VAL A 2 -4.96 3.98 -4.16
CA VAL A 2 -3.76 4.34 -3.40
C VAL A 2 -4.05 4.17 -1.91
N THR A 3 -3.29 3.30 -1.25
CA THR A 3 -3.29 3.20 0.22
C THR A 3 -2.24 4.13 0.80
N GLY A 4 -2.36 4.51 2.08
CA GLY A 4 -1.43 5.47 2.70
C GLY A 4 -1.39 6.84 2.00
N ALA A 5 -2.50 7.25 1.37
CA ALA A 5 -2.57 8.41 0.49
C ALA A 5 -2.29 9.75 1.21
N THR A 6 -2.54 9.84 2.51
CA THR A 6 -2.26 11.02 3.35
C THR A 6 -0.85 11.01 3.93
N GLY A 7 -0.09 9.92 3.76
CA GLY A 7 1.30 9.82 4.20
C GLY A 7 2.27 10.56 3.28
N TYR A 8 3.54 10.64 3.70
CA TYR A 8 4.57 11.42 3.03
C TYR A 8 4.70 11.13 1.51
N ILE A 9 4.70 9.85 1.13
CA ILE A 9 4.79 9.43 -0.28
C ILE A 9 3.44 9.56 -0.99
N GLY A 10 2.37 9.07 -0.35
CA GLY A 10 1.03 9.08 -0.92
C GLY A 10 0.56 10.49 -1.27
N GLY A 11 0.80 11.47 -0.41
CA GLY A 11 0.37 12.85 -0.59
C GLY A 11 1.02 13.55 -1.78
N ARG A 12 2.17 13.03 -2.26
CA ARG A 12 2.87 13.47 -3.46
C ARG A 12 2.51 12.66 -4.69
N LEU A 13 2.29 11.36 -4.51
CA LEU A 13 1.91 10.46 -5.59
C LEU A 13 0.52 10.80 -6.14
N VAL A 14 -0.46 11.05 -5.27
CA VAL A 14 -1.85 11.27 -5.68
C VAL A 14 -1.99 12.44 -6.67
N PRO A 15 -1.46 13.65 -6.39
CA PRO A 15 -1.46 14.75 -7.36
C PRO A 15 -0.86 14.37 -8.72
N ARG A 16 0.28 13.67 -8.72
CA ARG A 16 0.95 13.27 -9.96
C ARG A 16 0.11 12.31 -10.78
N LEU A 17 -0.58 11.37 -10.15
CA LEU A 17 -1.50 10.46 -10.84
C LEU A 17 -2.69 11.24 -11.43
N LEU A 18 -3.23 12.20 -10.68
CA LEU A 18 -4.33 13.04 -11.18
C LEU A 18 -3.90 13.92 -12.36
N ASP A 19 -2.70 14.51 -12.31
CA ASP A 19 -2.17 15.36 -13.38
C ASP A 19 -1.82 14.55 -14.65
N LEU A 20 -1.57 13.25 -14.51
CA LEU A 20 -1.44 12.30 -15.62
C LEU A 20 -2.81 11.82 -16.16
N GLY A 21 -3.93 12.33 -15.65
CA GLY A 21 -5.29 12.02 -16.12
C GLY A 21 -5.89 10.74 -15.56
N TYR A 22 -5.30 10.12 -14.53
CA TYR A 22 -5.87 8.93 -13.90
C TYR A 22 -7.02 9.29 -12.96
N ARG A 23 -8.07 8.46 -12.94
CA ARG A 23 -9.05 8.44 -11.85
C ARG A 23 -8.44 7.79 -10.62
N VAL A 24 -8.34 8.54 -9.53
CA VAL A 24 -7.70 8.07 -8.29
C VAL A 24 -8.74 7.83 -7.21
N ARG A 25 -8.71 6.61 -6.66
CA ARG A 25 -9.37 6.26 -5.40
C ARG A 25 -8.34 6.18 -4.28
N VAL A 26 -8.59 6.84 -3.17
CA VAL A 26 -7.77 6.78 -1.96
C VAL A 26 -8.50 6.06 -0.83
N THR A 27 -7.76 5.31 -0.04
CA THR A 27 -8.31 4.62 1.14
C THR A 27 -7.96 5.35 2.42
N HIS A 28 -8.84 5.33 3.42
CA HIS A 28 -8.59 5.95 4.72
C HIS A 28 -9.25 5.18 5.87
N THR A 29 -8.70 5.30 7.07
CA THR A 29 -9.40 4.92 8.32
C THR A 29 -10.14 6.10 8.94
N ASP A 30 -9.70 7.33 8.66
CA ASP A 30 -10.34 8.57 9.09
C ASP A 30 -10.47 9.54 7.90
N PRO A 31 -11.69 9.89 7.47
CA PRO A 31 -11.91 10.79 6.34
C PRO A 31 -11.39 12.21 6.59
N SER A 32 -11.26 12.63 7.85
CA SER A 32 -10.76 13.97 8.20
C SER A 32 -9.33 14.20 7.71
N GLN A 33 -8.51 13.14 7.65
CA GLN A 33 -7.13 13.22 7.17
C GLN A 33 -7.07 13.50 5.66
N VAL A 34 -7.98 12.88 4.89
CA VAL A 34 -8.05 13.10 3.45
C VAL A 34 -8.53 14.52 3.15
N LYS A 35 -9.54 15.02 3.87
CA LYS A 35 -10.07 16.38 3.69
C LYS A 35 -9.05 17.51 3.88
N ARG A 36 -7.96 17.26 4.62
CA ARG A 36 -6.86 18.22 4.77
C ARG A 36 -5.95 18.32 3.56
N ALA A 37 -6.01 17.35 2.65
CA ALA A 37 -5.23 17.37 1.42
C ALA A 37 -5.87 18.32 0.40
N TRP A 38 -5.05 19.18 -0.22
CA TRP A 38 -5.49 20.14 -1.23
C TRP A 38 -6.05 19.49 -2.50
N TRP A 39 -5.79 18.20 -2.70
CA TRP A 39 -6.28 17.40 -3.84
C TRP A 39 -7.54 16.58 -3.50
N SER A 40 -8.09 16.73 -2.29
CA SER A 40 -9.16 15.86 -1.78
C SER A 40 -10.44 15.87 -2.63
N ASP A 41 -10.80 17.00 -3.23
CA ASP A 41 -11.99 17.11 -4.09
C ASP A 41 -11.80 16.48 -5.49
N ARG A 42 -10.59 16.00 -5.81
CA ARG A 42 -10.25 15.39 -7.11
C ARG A 42 -10.24 13.86 -7.08
N VAL A 43 -10.52 13.23 -5.95
CA VAL A 43 -10.39 11.78 -5.76
C VAL A 43 -11.69 11.14 -5.26
N ASP A 44 -11.87 9.85 -5.55
CA ASP A 44 -12.84 9.03 -4.83
C ASP A 44 -12.24 8.62 -3.48
N THR A 45 -13.02 8.67 -2.40
CA THR A 45 -12.58 8.20 -1.07
C THR A 45 -13.34 6.95 -0.65
N VAL A 46 -12.64 5.96 -0.12
CA VAL A 46 -13.26 4.73 0.41
C VAL A 46 -12.71 4.44 1.82
N PRO A 47 -13.57 4.21 2.83
CA PRO A 47 -13.11 3.75 4.13
C PRO A 47 -12.52 2.34 4.01
N MET A 48 -11.35 2.13 4.61
CA MET A 48 -10.69 0.83 4.61
C MET A 48 -9.72 0.72 5.79
N ASP A 49 -10.03 -0.16 6.73
CA ASP A 49 -9.02 -0.78 7.60
C ASP A 49 -8.40 -1.97 6.86
N VAL A 50 -7.07 -2.02 6.80
CA VAL A 50 -6.36 -3.16 6.18
C VAL A 50 -6.50 -4.47 6.94
N GLY A 51 -6.84 -4.40 8.24
CA GLY A 51 -7.13 -5.57 9.05
C GLY A 51 -8.49 -6.20 8.74
N ASP A 52 -9.39 -5.46 8.10
CA ASP A 52 -10.74 -5.92 7.75
C ASP A 52 -10.76 -6.44 6.29
N PRO A 53 -10.88 -7.76 6.07
CA PRO A 53 -10.82 -8.34 4.74
C PRO A 53 -11.97 -7.88 3.84
N ASP A 54 -13.16 -7.64 4.38
CA ASP A 54 -14.33 -7.24 3.60
C ASP A 54 -14.20 -5.80 3.10
N GLN A 55 -13.68 -4.90 3.96
CA GLN A 55 -13.36 -3.54 3.54
C GLN A 55 -12.27 -3.50 2.48
N VAL A 56 -11.20 -4.29 2.64
CA VAL A 56 -10.11 -4.38 1.65
C VAL A 56 -10.62 -4.91 0.32
N LEU A 57 -11.49 -5.93 0.35
CA LEU A 57 -12.14 -6.47 -0.83
C LEU A 57 -12.98 -5.41 -1.54
N ALA A 58 -13.89 -4.75 -0.82
CA ALA A 58 -14.75 -3.70 -1.36
C ALA A 58 -13.95 -2.52 -1.95
N ALA A 59 -12.88 -2.10 -1.29
CA ALA A 59 -12.03 -0.99 -1.75
C ALA A 59 -11.32 -1.32 -3.08
N CYS A 60 -10.90 -2.57 -3.27
CA CYS A 60 -10.24 -3.03 -4.49
C CYS A 60 -11.17 -3.13 -5.70
N ALA A 61 -12.49 -3.16 -5.52
CA ALA A 61 -13.44 -3.37 -6.60
C ALA A 61 -13.29 -2.33 -7.74
N GLY A 62 -13.03 -2.79 -8.96
CA GLY A 62 -12.85 -1.94 -10.14
C GLY A 62 -11.49 -1.23 -10.23
N ALA A 63 -10.54 -1.52 -9.34
CA ALA A 63 -9.20 -0.95 -9.43
C ALA A 63 -8.38 -1.65 -10.54
N ALA A 64 -7.86 -0.88 -11.49
CA ALA A 64 -6.91 -1.41 -12.49
C ALA A 64 -5.50 -1.63 -11.90
N ALA A 65 -5.12 -0.80 -10.93
CA ALA A 65 -3.84 -0.87 -10.23
C ALA A 65 -3.98 -0.46 -8.76
N VAL A 66 -3.11 -1.00 -7.90
CA VAL A 66 -3.03 -0.69 -6.47
C VAL A 66 -1.63 -0.18 -6.13
N PHE A 67 -1.52 1.03 -5.57
CA PHE A 67 -0.31 1.51 -4.91
C PHE A 67 -0.43 1.19 -3.43
N TYR A 68 0.32 0.18 -2.98
CA TYR A 68 0.34 -0.29 -1.60
C TYR A 68 1.45 0.43 -0.83
N LEU A 69 1.10 1.53 -0.15
CA LEU A 69 2.03 2.40 0.59
C LEU A 69 1.81 2.34 2.11
N MET A 70 1.06 1.34 2.59
CA MET A 70 0.83 1.12 4.01
C MET A 70 2.12 0.64 4.68
N HIS A 71 2.41 1.20 5.84
CA HIS A 71 3.49 0.71 6.69
C HIS A 71 3.19 0.95 8.18
N GLY A 72 3.24 -0.12 8.98
CA GLY A 72 3.01 -0.04 10.42
C GLY A 72 4.35 0.02 11.17
N MET A 73 4.84 1.21 11.49
CA MET A 73 6.18 1.37 12.12
C MET A 73 6.22 1.13 13.63
N THR A 74 5.10 1.11 14.35
CA THR A 74 5.12 1.46 15.79
C THR A 74 4.47 0.47 16.76
N SER A 75 4.19 -0.78 16.37
CA SER A 75 3.60 -1.77 17.28
C SER A 75 4.50 -3.00 17.46
N ALA A 76 4.57 -3.57 18.67
CA ALA A 76 5.30 -4.82 18.94
C ALA A 76 4.89 -5.99 18.02
N ASN A 77 3.63 -6.01 17.57
CA ASN A 77 3.07 -7.04 16.68
C ASN A 77 3.04 -6.60 15.19
N PHE A 78 3.95 -5.72 14.77
CA PHE A 78 3.90 -5.15 13.41
C PHE A 78 4.01 -6.23 12.33
N ALA A 79 4.89 -7.23 12.49
CA ALA A 79 5.12 -8.24 11.47
C ALA A 79 3.86 -9.06 11.15
N GLU A 80 3.17 -9.55 12.18
CA GLU A 80 1.93 -10.30 12.01
C GLU A 80 0.80 -9.44 11.41
N ARG A 81 0.70 -8.18 11.83
CA ARG A 81 -0.30 -7.25 11.27
C ARG A 81 -0.01 -6.91 9.80
N GLU A 82 1.25 -6.68 9.45
CA GLU A 82 1.65 -6.40 8.06
C GLU A 82 1.44 -7.63 7.17
N ARG A 83 1.74 -8.83 7.67
CA ARG A 83 1.46 -10.10 6.99
C ARG A 83 -0.03 -10.24 6.69
N ARG A 84 -0.89 -10.10 7.70
CA ARG A 84 -2.36 -10.19 7.53
C ARG A 84 -2.90 -9.13 6.57
N ALA A 85 -2.43 -7.89 6.69
CA ALA A 85 -2.82 -6.81 5.78
C ALA A 85 -2.42 -7.12 4.32
N ALA A 86 -1.23 -7.68 4.11
CA ALA A 86 -0.78 -8.11 2.79
C ALA A 86 -1.61 -9.28 2.24
N GLU A 87 -1.98 -10.24 3.08
CA GLU A 87 -2.83 -11.38 2.71
C GLU A 87 -4.23 -10.91 2.29
N ASN A 88 -4.85 -10.01 3.07
CA ASN A 88 -6.13 -9.39 2.73
C ASN A 88 -6.05 -8.67 1.37
N MET A 89 -4.98 -7.88 1.16
CA MET A 89 -4.76 -7.18 -0.11
C MET A 89 -4.54 -8.15 -1.27
N ALA A 90 -3.75 -9.21 -1.07
CA ALA A 90 -3.47 -10.21 -2.10
C ALA A 90 -4.74 -10.97 -2.52
N ALA A 91 -5.59 -11.33 -1.54
CA ALA A 91 -6.89 -11.94 -1.79
C ALA A 91 -7.80 -10.99 -2.60
N ALA A 92 -7.88 -9.72 -2.22
CA ALA A 92 -8.69 -8.73 -2.92
C ALA A 92 -8.20 -8.43 -4.35
N VAL A 93 -6.88 -8.29 -4.53
CA VAL A 93 -6.22 -8.14 -5.83
C VAL A 93 -6.57 -9.30 -6.76
N THR A 94 -6.45 -10.53 -6.26
CA THR A 94 -6.76 -11.75 -7.01
C THR A 94 -8.24 -11.82 -7.36
N ARG A 95 -9.12 -11.56 -6.38
CA ARG A 95 -10.57 -11.67 -6.51
C ARG A 95 -11.16 -10.67 -7.52
N HIS A 96 -10.57 -9.47 -7.61
CA HIS A 96 -11.01 -8.41 -8.53
C HIS A 96 -10.20 -8.33 -9.82
N GLY A 97 -9.22 -9.21 -10.02
CA GLY A 97 -8.38 -9.20 -11.22
C GLY A 97 -7.61 -7.90 -11.39
N VAL A 98 -7.14 -7.30 -10.30
CA VAL A 98 -6.28 -6.11 -10.35
C VAL A 98 -5.03 -6.47 -11.14
N ARG A 99 -4.70 -5.69 -12.17
CA ARG A 99 -3.63 -6.06 -13.12
C ARG A 99 -2.24 -5.70 -12.61
N ARG A 100 -2.13 -4.69 -11.74
CA ARG A 100 -0.83 -4.19 -11.27
C ARG A 100 -0.86 -3.81 -9.80
N VAL A 101 0.20 -4.21 -9.09
CA VAL A 101 0.46 -3.78 -7.70
C VAL A 101 1.82 -3.09 -7.66
N VAL A 102 1.87 -1.89 -7.10
CA VAL A 102 3.12 -1.18 -6.81
C VAL A 102 3.31 -1.17 -5.30
N TYR A 103 4.37 -1.79 -4.82
CA TYR A 103 4.70 -1.87 -3.40
C TYR A 103 5.94 -1.04 -3.09
N LEU A 104 5.87 -0.16 -2.08
CA LEU A 104 7.04 0.53 -1.53
C LEU A 104 7.56 -0.22 -0.31
N SER A 105 8.68 -0.92 -0.49
CA SER A 105 9.37 -1.74 0.51
C SER A 105 10.66 -1.09 1.01
N GLY A 106 11.32 -1.73 1.97
CA GLY A 106 12.68 -1.40 2.41
C GLY A 106 13.75 -2.08 1.54
N ILE A 107 15.00 -1.60 1.64
CA ILE A 107 16.15 -2.31 1.05
C ILE A 107 16.26 -3.70 1.67
N VAL A 108 16.24 -4.73 0.81
CA VAL A 108 16.54 -6.10 1.19
C VAL A 108 17.96 -6.41 0.70
N PRO A 109 18.96 -6.52 1.59
CA PRO A 109 20.32 -6.87 1.22
C PRO A 109 20.38 -8.28 0.60
N PRO A 110 21.40 -8.57 -0.22
CA PRO A 110 21.63 -9.92 -0.71
C PRO A 110 21.97 -10.85 0.46
N GLY A 111 21.44 -12.07 0.43
CA GLY A 111 21.67 -13.04 1.49
C GLY A 111 20.40 -13.81 1.85
N PRO A 112 20.54 -14.79 2.76
CA PRO A 112 19.43 -15.63 3.17
C PRO A 112 18.48 -14.83 4.11
N PRO A 113 17.14 -14.95 3.98
CA PRO A 113 16.17 -14.12 4.73
C PRO A 113 16.34 -14.15 6.25
N GLU A 114 16.91 -15.22 6.79
CA GLU A 114 17.13 -15.46 8.21
C GLU A 114 18.16 -14.48 8.80
N GLN A 115 18.99 -13.86 7.96
CA GLN A 115 19.96 -12.84 8.36
C GLN A 115 19.38 -11.41 8.33
N LEU A 116 18.16 -11.23 7.82
CA LEU A 116 17.50 -9.93 7.82
C LEU A 116 17.04 -9.56 9.24
N SER A 117 17.06 -8.26 9.55
CA SER A 117 16.42 -7.77 10.78
C SER A 117 14.92 -8.09 10.78
N PRO A 118 14.25 -8.18 11.94
CA PRO A 118 12.81 -8.48 11.99
C PRO A 118 11.96 -7.53 11.12
N HIS A 119 12.38 -6.27 11.04
CA HIS A 119 11.73 -5.28 10.19
C HIS A 119 11.88 -5.61 8.70
N LEU A 120 13.09 -5.93 8.25
CA LEU A 120 13.36 -6.29 6.86
C LEU A 120 12.74 -7.64 6.48
N GLN A 121 12.66 -8.60 7.42
CA GLN A 121 11.93 -9.85 7.23
C GLN A 121 10.44 -9.60 6.98
N SER A 122 9.79 -8.73 7.78
CA SER A 122 8.39 -8.34 7.57
C SER A 122 8.17 -7.74 6.17
N ARG A 123 9.04 -6.79 5.78
CA ARG A 123 8.99 -6.15 4.46
C ARG A 123 9.16 -7.14 3.31
N TRP A 124 10.11 -8.07 3.46
CA TRP A 124 10.34 -9.13 2.50
C TRP A 124 9.16 -10.10 2.43
N GLN A 125 8.55 -10.44 3.57
CA GLN A 125 7.37 -11.30 3.62
C GLN A 125 6.16 -10.67 2.93
N VAL A 126 5.90 -9.38 3.17
CA VAL A 126 4.84 -8.62 2.46
C VAL A 126 5.10 -8.64 0.95
N GLU A 127 6.34 -8.40 0.52
CA GLU A 127 6.71 -8.46 -0.88
C GLU A 127 6.40 -9.83 -1.49
N ARG A 128 6.73 -10.93 -0.80
CA ARG A 128 6.44 -12.30 -1.25
C ARG A 128 4.95 -12.55 -1.37
N ILE A 129 4.15 -12.15 -0.38
CA ILE A 129 2.69 -12.31 -0.39
C ILE A 129 2.06 -11.60 -1.58
N LEU A 130 2.44 -10.34 -1.82
CA LEU A 130 1.92 -9.57 -2.95
C LEU A 130 2.37 -10.18 -4.29
N THR A 131 3.64 -10.58 -4.41
CA THR A 131 4.21 -11.18 -5.63
C THR A 131 3.55 -12.53 -5.99
N ALA A 132 2.98 -13.24 -5.02
CA ALA A 132 2.28 -14.50 -5.26
C ALA A 132 0.91 -14.33 -5.93
N THR A 133 0.41 -13.08 -6.06
CA THR A 133 -0.83 -12.81 -6.80
C THR A 133 -0.64 -12.93 -8.31
N PRO A 134 -1.71 -13.07 -9.11
CA PRO A 134 -1.63 -13.04 -10.57
C PRO A 134 -1.30 -11.66 -11.17
N ALA A 135 -1.23 -10.61 -10.35
CA ALA A 135 -0.96 -9.25 -10.82
C ALA A 135 0.53 -9.08 -11.18
N GLU A 136 0.82 -8.14 -12.07
CA GLU A 136 2.18 -7.66 -12.24
C GLU A 136 2.58 -6.83 -10.99
N VAL A 137 3.55 -7.33 -10.22
CA VAL A 137 4.01 -6.66 -8.99
C VAL A 137 5.33 -5.96 -9.22
N VAL A 138 5.33 -4.65 -8.99
CA VAL A 138 6.52 -3.81 -9.02
C VAL A 138 6.86 -3.40 -7.58
N THR A 139 7.96 -3.92 -7.06
CA THR A 139 8.44 -3.54 -5.74
C THR A 139 9.54 -2.49 -5.86
N LEU A 140 9.27 -1.30 -5.32
CA LEU A 140 10.26 -0.25 -5.15
C LEU A 140 10.91 -0.44 -3.78
N ARG A 141 12.17 -0.83 -3.74
CA ARG A 141 12.95 -0.97 -2.49
C ARG A 141 13.74 0.31 -2.25
N ALA A 142 13.37 1.04 -1.21
CA ALA A 142 14.02 2.30 -0.84
C ALA A 142 14.74 2.19 0.51
N ALA A 143 15.80 2.98 0.69
CA ALA A 143 16.45 3.20 1.98
C ALA A 143 15.59 4.14 2.83
N VAL A 144 16.20 5.17 3.42
CA VAL A 144 15.48 6.30 3.99
C VAL A 144 15.04 7.23 2.85
N VAL A 145 13.76 7.58 2.80
CA VAL A 145 13.27 8.65 1.93
C VAL A 145 13.26 9.95 2.71
N LEU A 146 14.00 10.95 2.23
CA LEU A 146 14.11 12.27 2.84
C LEU A 146 13.49 13.34 1.94
N GLY A 147 12.92 14.37 2.57
CA GLY A 147 12.50 15.61 1.92
C GLY A 147 11.54 16.40 2.81
N SER A 148 11.06 17.54 2.31
CA SER A 148 10.26 18.48 3.12
C SER A 148 8.90 17.89 3.47
N GLY A 149 8.62 17.58 4.73
CA GLY A 149 7.34 17.01 5.15
C GLY A 149 7.20 16.96 6.66
#